data_AF-A0A7S2PZD9-F1
#
_entry.id   AF-A0A7S2PZD9-F1
#
_cell.length_a   1.000
_cell.length_b   1.000
_cell.length_c   1.000
_cell.angle_alpha   90.00
_cell.angle_beta   90.00
_cell.angle_gamma   90.00
#
_symmetry.space_group_name_H-M   'P 1'
#
loop_
_entity.id
_entity.type
_entity.pdbx_description
1 polymer ?
#
loop_
_entity_poly.entity_id
_entity_poly.type
_entity_poly.pdbx_seq_one_letter_code
_entity_poly.pdbx_strand_id
1 'polypeptide(L)'
;ALSAQGTSGPATLAIRFARTLAGGRLDWRTGASMGVSISRVDRPRRPGAWRRLPGEEAYPGWGMDGAELHHPETGVPADRWCVTRRDLKFLRRKVEVAIRKGVILPTMRDPFNIYDELIGPNMYTVVDAYLKPLTRDAGNMSWALLRRPKGIKCGVFITHGWAEGVFELIDKLLCSWPRFTSGAWCCVLANPQNLDIGSLISDPLSSSFAVALRSSSKVMVVPNKKTSIFSRIWCVYEAYLAVEQNCIVSTATPPLSNALRRSVLNGVVLAVLGLVAGAGVASFPCSSHADDLPVPFFSVAVGLAVIPQVCALPRVNLVANAVGIFISCMAWGVAILGFGRDWFCDAKVVALYGGYLVAYFVANEYDRLALSRDL
;
A
#
# COMPACT_ATOMS: atom_id res chain seq x y z
N ALA A 1 19.54 -37.26 16.40
CA ALA A 1 18.19 -37.08 15.85
C ALA A 1 17.90 -35.58 15.77
N LEU A 2 17.78 -35.09 14.53
CA LEU A 2 17.25 -33.81 14.06
C LEU A 2 17.85 -32.49 14.61
N SER A 3 18.94 -32.10 13.93
CA SER A 3 19.36 -30.71 13.69
C SER A 3 18.30 -29.99 12.84
N ALA A 4 17.78 -28.86 13.32
CA ALA A 4 17.07 -27.88 12.52
C ALA A 4 17.88 -26.58 12.49
N GLN A 5 18.68 -26.41 11.43
CA GLN A 5 19.28 -25.13 11.06
C GLN A 5 18.15 -24.22 10.54
N GLY A 6 17.72 -23.29 11.38
CA GLY A 6 16.77 -22.24 10.99
C GLY A 6 17.50 -21.13 10.23
N THR A 7 17.13 -20.95 8.96
CA THR A 7 17.51 -19.78 8.17
C THR A 7 16.95 -18.52 8.83
N SER A 8 17.84 -17.68 9.36
CA SER A 8 17.46 -16.39 9.93
C SER A 8 17.16 -15.43 8.78
N GLY A 9 15.87 -15.21 8.51
CA GLY A 9 15.43 -14.18 7.59
C GLY A 9 15.76 -12.77 8.12
N PRO A 10 15.73 -11.74 7.26
CA PRO A 10 16.04 -10.35 7.61
C PRO A 10 15.25 -9.80 8.81
N ALA A 11 14.07 -10.35 9.10
CA ALA A 11 13.28 -10.01 10.28
C ALA A 11 13.97 -10.39 11.61
N THR A 12 14.68 -11.51 11.68
CA THR A 12 15.40 -11.95 12.89
C THR A 12 16.60 -11.04 13.19
N LEU A 13 17.23 -10.49 12.16
CA LEU A 13 18.35 -9.56 12.30
C LEU A 13 17.89 -8.20 12.81
N ALA A 14 16.75 -7.69 12.33
CA ALA A 14 16.11 -6.49 12.86
C ALA A 14 15.67 -6.66 14.33
N ILE A 15 15.18 -7.84 14.71
CA ILE A 15 14.79 -8.15 16.10
C ILE A 15 16.01 -8.24 17.03
N ARG A 16 17.13 -8.82 16.59
CA ARG A 16 18.38 -8.81 17.36
C ARG A 16 18.91 -7.39 17.54
N PHE A 17 18.87 -6.56 16.49
CA PHE A 17 19.28 -5.16 16.57
C PHE A 17 18.41 -4.36 17.55
N ALA A 18 17.08 -4.55 17.52
CA ALA A 18 16.15 -3.92 18.45
C ALA A 18 16.35 -4.39 19.91
N ARG A 19 16.63 -5.67 20.16
CA ARG A 19 16.95 -6.18 21.51
C ARG A 19 18.27 -5.63 22.04
N THR A 20 19.29 -5.48 21.19
CA THR A 20 20.55 -4.85 21.58
C THR A 20 20.37 -3.36 21.92
N LEU A 21 19.49 -2.65 21.20
CA LEU A 21 19.13 -1.26 21.51
C LEU A 21 18.29 -1.13 22.80
N ALA A 22 17.41 -2.08 23.10
CA ALA A 22 16.56 -2.05 24.29
C ALA A 22 17.29 -2.43 25.59
N GLY A 23 18.39 -3.18 25.51
CA GLY A 23 19.21 -3.55 26.67
C GLY A 23 20.23 -2.49 27.12
N GLY A 24 20.52 -1.51 26.27
CA GLY A 24 21.32 -0.35 26.63
C GLY A 24 20.45 0.78 27.18
N ARG A 25 20.88 1.46 28.24
CA ARG A 25 20.34 2.78 28.61
C ARG A 25 20.64 3.78 27.48
N LEU A 26 19.87 3.73 26.40
CA LEU A 26 19.85 4.81 25.43
C LEU A 26 19.11 5.99 26.07
N ASP A 27 19.82 7.10 26.24
CA ASP A 27 19.22 8.37 26.61
C ASP A 27 18.42 8.90 25.41
N TRP A 28 17.12 8.56 25.37
CA TRP A 28 16.16 8.97 24.35
C TRP A 28 16.05 10.50 24.21
N ARG A 29 16.59 11.29 25.15
CA ARG A 29 16.57 12.76 25.09
C ARG A 29 17.48 13.34 24.01
N THR A 30 18.43 12.59 23.48
CA THR A 30 19.43 13.10 22.51
C THR A 30 19.00 13.00 21.04
N GLY A 31 17.82 12.45 20.74
CA GLY A 31 17.38 12.17 19.37
C GLY A 31 16.46 13.21 18.70
N ALA A 32 16.11 14.33 19.34
CA ALA A 32 15.15 15.29 18.78
C ALA A 32 15.46 16.75 19.12
N SER A 33 16.43 17.36 18.44
CA SER A 33 16.33 18.76 18.02
C SER A 33 17.40 19.11 16.98
N MET A 34 17.18 18.75 15.72
CA MET A 34 17.72 19.61 14.66
C MET A 34 16.89 20.90 14.68
N GLY A 35 17.32 21.85 15.51
CA GLY A 35 16.82 23.21 15.54
C GLY A 35 17.15 23.91 14.22
N VAL A 36 16.30 23.69 13.21
CA VAL A 36 16.26 24.56 12.04
C VAL A 36 15.69 25.89 12.52
N SER A 37 16.56 26.87 12.72
CA SER A 37 16.16 28.27 12.86
C SER A 37 15.49 28.69 11.55
N ILE A 38 14.16 28.62 11.52
CA ILE A 38 13.36 29.15 10.42
C ILE A 38 13.33 30.66 10.64
N SER A 39 14.19 31.37 9.90
CA SER A 39 14.09 32.81 9.70
C SER A 39 12.64 33.18 9.41
N ARG A 40 12.11 34.21 10.11
CA ARG A 40 10.75 34.73 9.94
C ARG A 40 10.52 35.10 8.47
N VAL A 41 10.02 34.17 7.68
CA VAL A 41 9.36 34.47 6.42
C VAL A 41 8.09 35.21 6.80
N ASP A 42 7.90 36.41 6.22
CA ASP A 42 6.67 37.19 6.37
C ASP A 42 5.48 36.27 6.10
N ARG A 43 4.72 35.98 7.16
CA ARG A 43 3.56 35.10 7.04
C ARG A 43 2.57 35.83 6.14
N PRO A 44 2.16 35.27 4.98
CA PRO A 44 1.12 35.87 4.17
C PRO A 44 -0.09 36.16 5.05
N ARG A 45 -0.72 37.34 4.83
CA ARG A 45 -1.93 37.80 5.54
C ARG A 45 -2.83 36.60 5.79
N ARG A 46 -3.09 36.31 7.09
CA ARG A 46 -3.87 35.15 7.55
C ARG A 46 -5.11 35.00 6.64
N PRO A 47 -5.15 33.98 5.76
CA PRO A 47 -6.37 33.65 5.03
C PRO A 47 -7.43 33.47 6.10
N GLY A 48 -8.58 34.13 5.94
CA GLY A 48 -9.57 34.31 7.00
C GLY A 48 -9.79 33.04 7.80
N ALA A 49 -9.81 33.19 9.14
CA ALA A 49 -10.13 32.15 10.12
C ALA A 49 -11.08 31.13 9.49
N TRP A 50 -10.74 29.84 9.52
CA TRP A 50 -11.43 28.75 8.80
C TRP A 50 -12.94 28.88 8.92
N ARG A 51 -13.52 29.72 8.05
CA ARG A 51 -14.87 30.21 8.23
C ARG A 51 -15.69 29.09 7.63
N ARG A 52 -16.38 28.34 8.50
CA ARG A 52 -17.32 27.30 8.09
C ARG A 52 -18.06 27.80 6.86
N LEU A 53 -17.93 27.06 5.75
CA LEU A 53 -18.73 27.40 4.58
C LEU A 53 -20.19 27.20 4.99
N PRO A 54 -21.09 28.13 4.63
CA PRO A 54 -22.52 27.96 4.88
C PRO A 54 -22.97 26.59 4.36
N GLY A 55 -23.61 25.78 5.23
CA GLY A 55 -24.07 24.43 4.91
C GLY A 55 -23.08 23.29 5.16
N GLU A 56 -21.87 23.57 5.64
CA GLU A 56 -20.93 22.53 6.03
C GLU A 56 -21.29 21.97 7.42
N GLU A 57 -21.59 20.66 7.47
CA GLU A 57 -21.91 19.95 8.71
C GLU A 57 -20.78 20.19 9.73
N ALA A 58 -21.14 20.74 10.90
CA ALA A 58 -20.18 21.03 11.94
C ALA A 58 -19.42 19.75 12.35
N TYR A 59 -18.12 19.88 12.60
CA TYR A 59 -17.37 18.77 13.17
C TYR A 59 -17.95 18.43 14.55
N PRO A 60 -18.27 17.16 14.86
CA PRO A 60 -18.95 16.82 16.10
C PRO A 60 -18.21 17.25 17.37
N GLY A 61 -16.87 17.29 17.33
CA GLY A 61 -16.06 17.78 18.46
C GLY A 61 -15.81 19.28 18.48
N TRP A 62 -16.40 20.08 17.57
CA TRP A 62 -16.09 21.50 17.48
C TRP A 62 -16.48 22.26 18.75
N GLY A 63 -15.51 23.00 19.32
CA GLY A 63 -15.73 23.82 20.51
C GLY A 63 -15.55 23.07 21.83
N MET A 64 -15.22 21.78 21.80
CA MET A 64 -14.80 21.04 22.99
C MET A 64 -13.35 21.39 23.36
N ASP A 65 -12.98 21.27 24.63
CA ASP A 65 -11.60 21.44 25.04
C ASP A 65 -10.77 20.19 24.70
N GLY A 66 -9.81 20.35 23.80
CA GLY A 66 -8.90 19.30 23.40
C GLY A 66 -7.99 18.83 24.52
N ALA A 67 -7.60 19.69 25.47
CA ALA A 67 -6.78 19.26 26.60
C ALA A 67 -7.57 18.33 27.52
N GLU A 68 -8.81 18.68 27.85
CA GLU A 68 -9.73 17.83 28.61
C GLU A 68 -9.99 16.50 27.90
N LEU A 69 -10.28 16.53 26.59
CA LEU A 69 -10.51 15.32 25.80
C LEU A 69 -9.32 14.35 25.76
N HIS A 70 -8.08 14.83 25.87
CA HIS A 70 -6.87 14.01 25.89
C HIS A 70 -6.32 13.79 27.31
N HIS A 71 -7.02 14.24 28.34
CA HIS A 71 -6.57 14.05 29.71
C HIS A 71 -6.51 12.54 30.04
N PRO A 72 -5.40 12.02 30.59
CA PRO A 72 -5.23 10.57 30.77
C PRO A 72 -6.28 9.89 31.64
N GLU A 73 -6.81 10.61 32.65
CA GLU A 73 -7.71 10.02 33.66
C GLU A 73 -9.19 10.29 33.37
N THR A 74 -9.50 11.44 32.79
CA THR A 74 -10.88 11.94 32.63
C THR A 74 -11.31 12.06 31.18
N GLY A 75 -10.36 12.07 30.25
CA GLY A 75 -10.59 12.23 28.82
C GLY A 75 -10.95 10.91 28.13
N VAL A 76 -10.89 10.94 26.80
CA VAL A 76 -11.09 9.75 25.98
C VAL A 76 -9.80 8.92 26.04
N PRO A 77 -9.88 7.61 26.35
CA PRO A 77 -8.71 6.73 26.31
C PRO A 77 -7.98 6.74 24.96
N ALA A 78 -6.64 6.65 24.98
CA ALA A 78 -5.81 6.75 23.77
C ALA A 78 -6.08 5.66 22.73
N ASP A 79 -6.50 4.47 23.17
CA ASP A 79 -6.96 3.37 22.31
C ASP A 79 -8.30 3.67 21.60
N ARG A 80 -8.93 4.80 21.91
CA ARG A 80 -10.16 5.27 21.29
C ARG A 80 -9.97 6.49 20.39
N TRP A 81 -8.75 6.98 20.21
CA TRP A 81 -8.43 8.10 19.30
C TRP A 81 -8.35 7.65 17.84
N CYS A 82 -9.34 6.90 17.38
CA CYS A 82 -9.32 6.23 16.09
C CYS A 82 -10.23 6.91 15.06
N VAL A 83 -9.98 6.62 13.79
CA VAL A 83 -10.74 7.10 12.64
C VAL A 83 -11.45 5.93 11.95
N THR A 84 -12.57 6.21 11.27
CA THR A 84 -13.30 5.22 10.47
C THR A 84 -12.96 5.31 8.98
N ARG A 85 -13.37 4.31 8.18
CA ARG A 85 -13.32 4.40 6.70
C ARG A 85 -14.02 5.66 6.16
N ARG A 86 -15.13 6.06 6.77
CA ARG A 86 -15.88 7.26 6.37
C ARG A 86 -15.07 8.52 6.66
N ASP A 87 -14.38 8.56 7.79
CA ASP A 87 -13.53 9.69 8.16
C ASP A 87 -12.35 9.83 7.18
N LEU A 88 -11.66 8.74 6.83
CA LEU A 88 -10.57 8.79 5.84
C LEU A 88 -11.04 9.28 4.45
N LYS A 89 -12.18 8.78 3.95
CA LYS A 89 -12.78 9.27 2.71
C LYS A 89 -13.13 10.76 2.78
N PHE A 90 -13.61 11.22 3.94
CA PHE A 90 -13.89 12.62 4.17
C PHE A 90 -12.62 13.46 4.17
N LEU A 91 -11.56 13.02 4.87
CA LEU A 91 -10.26 13.70 4.89
C LEU A 91 -9.68 13.85 3.49
N ARG A 92 -9.67 12.78 2.70
CA ARG A 92 -9.17 12.80 1.31
C ARG A 92 -9.83 13.91 0.49
N ARG A 93 -11.17 13.95 0.47
CA ARG A 93 -11.94 15.00 -0.22
C ARG A 93 -11.65 16.40 0.31
N LYS A 94 -11.47 16.55 1.63
CA LYS A 94 -11.17 17.86 2.23
C LYS A 94 -9.78 18.36 1.85
N VAL A 95 -8.79 17.47 1.80
CA VAL A 95 -7.44 17.80 1.35
C VAL A 95 -7.45 18.20 -0.13
N GLU A 96 -8.15 17.46 -1.01
CA GLU A 96 -8.33 17.85 -2.42
C GLU A 96 -8.95 19.25 -2.57
N VAL A 97 -9.99 19.55 -1.80
CA VAL A 97 -10.61 20.88 -1.79
C VAL A 97 -9.63 21.94 -1.28
N ALA A 98 -8.86 21.63 -0.24
CA ALA A 98 -7.86 22.55 0.31
C ALA A 98 -6.73 22.84 -0.69
N ILE A 99 -6.28 21.85 -1.47
CA ILE A 99 -5.32 22.05 -2.56
C ILE A 99 -5.91 22.95 -3.65
N ARG A 100 -7.12 22.63 -4.14
CA ARG A 100 -7.79 23.44 -5.19
C ARG A 100 -8.04 24.90 -4.77
N LYS A 101 -8.26 25.13 -3.47
CA LYS A 101 -8.43 26.48 -2.91
C LYS A 101 -7.11 27.19 -2.60
N GLY A 102 -5.97 26.57 -2.87
CA GLY A 102 -4.66 27.14 -2.57
C GLY A 102 -4.36 27.24 -1.07
N VAL A 103 -5.06 26.48 -0.22
CA VAL A 103 -4.78 26.43 1.22
C VAL A 103 -3.59 25.51 1.51
N ILE A 104 -3.51 24.39 0.81
CA ILE A 104 -2.34 23.52 0.80
C ILE A 104 -1.59 23.78 -0.51
N LEU A 105 -0.39 24.32 -0.40
CA LEU A 105 0.48 24.64 -1.54
C LEU A 105 1.76 23.80 -1.47
N PRO A 106 2.38 23.48 -2.63
CA PRO A 106 3.70 22.87 -2.68
C PRO A 106 4.72 23.70 -1.91
N THR A 107 5.65 23.04 -1.25
CA THR A 107 6.73 23.69 -0.50
C THR A 107 8.08 23.20 -1.00
N MET A 108 9.18 23.89 -0.65
CA MET A 108 10.53 23.42 -0.97
C MET A 108 10.83 22.02 -0.42
N ARG A 109 10.23 21.65 0.72
CA ARG A 109 10.42 20.31 1.33
C ARG A 109 9.48 19.25 0.78
N ASP A 110 8.42 19.67 0.08
CA ASP A 110 7.39 18.80 -0.49
C ASP A 110 6.88 19.41 -1.80
N PRO A 111 7.66 19.32 -2.89
CA PRO A 111 7.30 19.87 -4.19
C PRO A 111 6.28 18.95 -4.90
N PHE A 112 5.14 18.71 -4.27
CA PHE A 112 4.10 17.86 -4.84
C PHE A 112 3.40 18.56 -6.02
N ASN A 113 2.91 17.78 -6.99
CA ASN A 113 2.11 18.31 -8.08
C ASN A 113 0.66 18.52 -7.60
N ILE A 114 0.13 19.74 -7.75
CA ILE A 114 -1.25 20.08 -7.32
C ILE A 114 -2.34 19.32 -8.09
N TYR A 115 -2.00 18.76 -9.25
CA TYR A 115 -2.88 17.92 -10.07
C TYR A 115 -2.66 16.42 -9.84
N ASP A 116 -1.77 16.04 -8.91
CA ASP A 116 -1.55 14.64 -8.58
C ASP A 116 -2.69 14.10 -7.71
N GLU A 117 -3.43 13.16 -8.28
CA GLU A 117 -4.54 12.49 -7.60
C GLU A 117 -4.11 11.20 -6.89
N LEU A 118 -2.86 10.74 -7.07
CA LEU A 118 -2.37 9.44 -6.62
C LEU A 118 -1.53 9.52 -5.34
N ILE A 119 -0.56 10.44 -5.25
CA ILE A 119 0.32 10.55 -4.08
C ILE A 119 -0.13 11.72 -3.20
N GLY A 120 -0.26 12.91 -3.79
CA GLY A 120 -0.63 14.12 -3.09
C GLY A 120 0.49 14.68 -2.18
N PRO A 121 0.20 15.73 -1.41
CA PRO A 121 1.14 16.28 -0.44
C PRO A 121 1.48 15.26 0.64
N ASN A 122 2.70 15.32 1.17
CA ASN A 122 3.08 14.50 2.31
C ASN A 122 2.35 14.91 3.59
N MET A 123 2.39 14.04 4.60
CA MET A 123 1.69 14.30 5.85
C MET A 123 2.27 15.47 6.66
N TYR A 124 3.54 15.84 6.51
CA TYR A 124 4.07 17.08 7.14
C TYR A 124 3.31 18.30 6.61
N THR A 125 3.22 18.43 5.28
CA THR A 125 2.52 19.52 4.60
C THR A 125 1.04 19.56 4.99
N VAL A 126 0.36 18.41 5.00
CA VAL A 126 -1.07 18.34 5.37
C VAL A 126 -1.28 18.71 6.85
N VAL A 127 -0.42 18.25 7.75
CA VAL A 127 -0.53 18.58 9.17
C VAL A 127 -0.38 20.08 9.39
N ASP A 128 0.66 20.68 8.83
CA ASP A 128 1.01 22.09 9.09
C ASP A 128 0.05 23.05 8.40
N ALA A 129 -0.33 22.79 7.15
CA ALA A 129 -1.17 23.68 6.36
C ALA A 129 -2.67 23.48 6.61
N TYR A 130 -3.11 22.28 7.03
CA TYR A 130 -4.52 21.93 7.14
C TYR A 130 -4.93 21.48 8.54
N LEU A 131 -4.37 20.39 9.07
CA LEU A 131 -4.87 19.79 10.31
C LEU A 131 -4.64 20.67 11.53
N LYS A 132 -3.43 21.19 11.74
CA LYS A 132 -3.12 22.05 12.90
C LYS A 132 -3.98 23.32 12.92
N PRO A 133 -4.09 24.11 11.83
CA PRO A 133 -4.99 25.25 11.82
C PRO A 133 -6.44 24.89 12.12
N LEU A 134 -6.96 23.83 11.49
CA LEU A 134 -8.34 23.37 11.69
C LEU A 134 -8.59 22.97 13.15
N THR A 135 -7.76 22.10 13.72
CA THR A 135 -8.00 21.61 15.07
C THR A 135 -7.69 22.65 16.14
N ARG A 136 -6.79 23.60 15.89
CA ARG A 136 -6.56 24.74 16.79
C ARG A 136 -7.81 25.58 16.94
N ASP A 137 -8.43 25.94 15.82
CA ASP A 137 -9.66 26.73 15.80
C ASP A 137 -10.85 25.97 16.40
N ALA A 138 -10.77 24.63 16.45
CA ALA A 138 -11.80 23.76 17.00
C ALA A 138 -11.62 23.41 18.49
N GLY A 139 -10.51 23.82 19.14
CA GLY A 139 -10.23 23.52 20.55
C GLY A 139 -8.97 22.69 20.83
N ASN A 140 -8.01 22.61 19.89
CA ASN A 140 -6.72 21.92 20.00
C ASN A 140 -6.74 20.37 20.14
N MET A 141 -7.88 19.71 19.96
CA MET A 141 -7.96 18.24 19.97
C MET A 141 -7.27 17.58 18.77
N SER A 142 -7.04 16.26 18.81
CA SER A 142 -6.67 15.47 17.65
C SER A 142 -7.77 15.47 16.58
N TRP A 143 -7.39 15.26 15.33
CA TRP A 143 -8.38 15.20 14.25
C TRP A 143 -9.36 14.03 14.43
N ALA A 144 -8.88 12.91 14.99
CA ALA A 144 -9.72 11.77 15.35
C ALA A 144 -10.82 12.17 16.33
N LEU A 145 -10.50 12.85 17.44
CA LEU A 145 -11.50 13.28 18.42
C LEU A 145 -12.37 14.45 17.92
N LEU A 146 -11.86 15.30 17.03
CA LEU A 146 -12.68 16.29 16.33
C LEU A 146 -13.81 15.63 15.51
N ARG A 147 -13.53 14.47 14.89
CA ARG A 147 -14.52 13.68 14.16
C ARG A 147 -15.38 12.81 15.06
N ARG A 148 -14.81 12.30 16.15
CA ARG A 148 -15.40 11.31 17.06
C ARG A 148 -15.12 11.71 18.51
N PRO A 149 -15.87 12.67 19.08
CA PRO A 149 -15.58 13.18 20.43
C PRO A 149 -15.76 12.13 21.53
N LYS A 150 -16.57 11.09 21.29
CA LYS A 150 -16.72 9.93 22.20
C LYS A 150 -15.66 8.84 21.98
N GLY A 151 -14.75 9.04 21.03
CA GLY A 151 -13.80 8.04 20.57
C GLY A 151 -14.43 6.83 19.87
N ILE A 152 -13.57 5.95 19.35
CA ILE A 152 -13.93 4.65 18.80
C ILE A 152 -12.79 3.66 19.03
N LYS A 153 -13.11 2.46 19.52
CA LYS A 153 -12.10 1.44 19.86
C LYS A 153 -11.19 1.11 18.67
N CYS A 154 -9.88 1.04 18.93
CA CYS A 154 -8.89 0.61 17.96
C CYS A 154 -9.11 -0.85 17.58
N GLY A 155 -9.30 -1.12 16.29
CA GLY A 155 -9.31 -2.48 15.74
C GLY A 155 -8.21 -2.75 14.73
N VAL A 156 -7.42 -1.73 14.36
CA VAL A 156 -6.17 -1.84 13.62
C VAL A 156 -5.28 -0.65 13.95
N PHE A 157 -4.02 -0.92 14.25
CA PHE A 157 -3.00 0.09 14.46
C PHE A 157 -2.24 0.32 13.14
N ILE A 158 -2.09 1.57 12.72
CA ILE A 158 -1.44 1.95 11.47
C ILE A 158 -0.03 2.46 11.75
N THR A 159 0.98 1.76 11.24
CA THR A 159 2.37 2.24 11.21
C THR A 159 2.69 2.80 9.82
N HIS A 160 3.15 4.06 9.76
CA HIS A 160 3.38 4.78 8.51
C HIS A 160 4.46 5.87 8.64
N GLY A 161 4.99 6.32 7.50
CA GLY A 161 5.93 7.43 7.41
C GLY A 161 5.22 8.78 7.23
N TRP A 162 5.73 9.85 7.83
CA TRP A 162 5.18 11.20 7.60
C TRP A 162 5.55 11.79 6.23
N ALA A 163 6.60 11.28 5.61
CA ALA A 163 6.95 11.62 4.24
C ALA A 163 5.96 11.04 3.22
N GLU A 164 5.09 10.10 3.61
CA GLU A 164 4.10 9.51 2.72
C GLU A 164 3.08 10.54 2.22
N GLY A 165 2.71 10.44 0.94
CA GLY A 165 1.64 11.22 0.35
C GLY A 165 0.28 10.85 0.92
N VAL A 166 -0.53 11.85 1.28
CA VAL A 166 -1.82 11.65 1.94
C VAL A 166 -2.83 10.86 1.10
N PHE A 167 -2.83 11.00 -0.23
CA PHE A 167 -3.73 10.24 -1.10
C PHE A 167 -3.28 8.78 -1.17
N GLU A 168 -1.98 8.56 -1.33
CA GLU A 168 -1.37 7.23 -1.31
C GLU A 168 -1.68 6.50 0.01
N LEU A 169 -1.48 7.17 1.15
CA LEU A 169 -1.79 6.65 2.48
C LEU A 169 -3.26 6.25 2.59
N ILE A 170 -4.18 7.18 2.31
CA ILE A 170 -5.62 6.95 2.48
C ILE A 170 -6.11 5.84 1.56
N ASP A 171 -5.69 5.82 0.29
CA ASP A 171 -6.17 4.84 -0.68
C ASP A 171 -5.70 3.43 -0.33
N LYS A 172 -4.45 3.28 0.15
CA LYS A 172 -3.95 2.00 0.70
C LYS A 172 -4.72 1.55 1.93
N LEU A 173 -4.94 2.45 2.89
CA LEU A 173 -5.72 2.14 4.09
C LEU A 173 -7.16 1.69 3.74
N LEU A 174 -7.81 2.37 2.80
CA LEU A 174 -9.17 2.04 2.38
C LEU A 174 -9.24 0.71 1.61
N CYS A 175 -8.22 0.40 0.81
CA CYS A 175 -8.11 -0.84 0.04
C CYS A 175 -7.81 -2.04 0.94
N SER A 176 -6.88 -1.89 1.88
CA SER A 176 -6.44 -2.97 2.77
C SER A 176 -7.18 -3.03 4.10
N TRP A 177 -8.23 -2.21 4.28
CA TRP A 177 -8.98 -2.12 5.53
C TRP A 177 -9.43 -3.50 6.02
N PRO A 178 -9.04 -3.95 7.24
CA PRO A 178 -9.36 -5.30 7.67
C PRO A 178 -10.87 -5.49 7.85
N ARG A 179 -11.36 -6.68 7.49
CA ARG A 179 -12.76 -7.03 7.77
C ARG A 179 -13.04 -6.96 9.27
N PHE A 180 -14.25 -6.52 9.60
CA PHE A 180 -14.76 -6.39 10.97
C PHE A 180 -14.00 -5.41 11.88
N THR A 181 -13.14 -4.55 11.31
CA THR A 181 -12.47 -3.48 12.06
C THR A 181 -13.26 -2.17 11.93
N SER A 182 -13.62 -1.57 13.06
CA SER A 182 -14.42 -0.34 13.14
C SER A 182 -13.57 0.94 13.13
N GLY A 183 -12.48 0.95 13.90
CA GLY A 183 -11.56 2.08 14.03
C GLY A 183 -10.12 1.72 13.66
N ALA A 184 -9.43 2.66 13.03
CA ALA A 184 -7.99 2.62 12.81
C ALA A 184 -7.30 3.72 13.61
N TRP A 185 -6.24 3.37 14.34
CA TRP A 185 -5.39 4.32 15.02
C TRP A 185 -4.23 4.71 14.10
N CYS A 186 -4.05 6.00 13.82
CA CYS A 186 -3.00 6.50 12.94
C CYS A 186 -2.40 7.77 13.54
N CYS A 187 -1.09 7.77 13.83
CA CYS A 187 -0.47 8.78 14.72
C CYS A 187 -0.71 10.23 14.30
N VAL A 188 -0.69 10.50 12.99
CA VAL A 188 -0.90 11.83 12.43
C VAL A 188 -2.33 12.37 12.61
N LEU A 189 -3.29 11.47 12.78
CA LEU A 189 -4.71 11.81 12.98
C LEU A 189 -5.14 11.69 14.45
N ALA A 190 -4.53 10.76 15.18
CA ALA A 190 -4.88 10.40 16.55
C ALA A 190 -4.24 11.30 17.61
N ASN A 191 -3.01 11.78 17.40
CA ASN A 191 -2.34 12.64 18.37
C ASN A 191 -2.78 14.11 18.23
N PRO A 192 -2.91 14.86 19.34
CA PRO A 192 -3.29 16.27 19.30
C PRO A 192 -2.12 17.14 18.81
N GLN A 193 -2.14 17.47 17.53
CA GLN A 193 -1.01 18.13 16.84
C GLN A 193 -0.69 19.56 17.34
N ASN A 194 -1.57 20.16 18.13
CA ASN A 194 -1.40 21.50 18.71
C ASN A 194 -1.11 21.49 20.21
N LEU A 195 -1.20 20.33 20.88
CA LEU A 195 -0.84 20.20 22.29
C LEU A 195 0.62 19.76 22.42
N ASP A 196 1.12 19.69 23.65
CA ASP A 196 2.45 19.15 23.91
C ASP A 196 2.46 17.63 23.68
N ILE A 197 2.86 17.21 22.48
CA ILE A 197 3.04 15.79 22.14
C ILE A 197 4.25 15.22 22.88
N GLY A 198 5.22 16.04 23.28
CA GLY A 198 6.46 15.59 23.92
C GLY A 198 6.19 14.83 25.21
N SER A 199 5.31 15.36 26.07
CA SER A 199 4.85 14.68 27.28
C SER A 199 4.03 13.41 26.99
N LEU A 200 3.28 13.36 25.89
CA LEU A 200 2.52 12.16 25.49
C LEU A 200 3.40 11.00 24.99
N ILE A 201 4.65 11.27 24.63
CA ILE A 201 5.59 10.27 24.07
C ILE A 201 6.89 10.15 24.88
N SER A 202 6.99 10.81 26.03
CA SER A 202 8.22 10.85 26.83
C SER A 202 8.61 9.48 27.39
N ASP A 203 7.61 8.66 27.72
CA ASP A 203 7.79 7.25 28.06
C ASP A 203 7.20 6.37 26.94
N PRO A 204 8.03 5.68 26.14
CA PRO A 204 7.59 4.83 25.05
C PRO A 204 6.56 3.76 25.46
N LEU A 205 6.59 3.26 26.70
CA LEU A 205 5.68 2.20 27.14
C LEU A 205 4.30 2.72 27.55
N SER A 206 4.22 3.90 28.16
CA SER A 206 2.94 4.53 28.53
C SER A 206 2.38 5.48 27.46
N SER A 207 3.14 5.72 26.39
CA SER A 207 2.72 6.58 25.27
C SER A 207 1.36 6.21 24.67
N SER A 208 0.67 7.21 24.11
CA SER A 208 -0.65 7.03 23.49
C SER A 208 -0.67 5.96 22.40
N PHE A 209 0.41 5.85 21.61
CA PHE A 209 0.53 4.85 20.56
C PHE A 209 0.77 3.45 21.12
N ALA A 210 1.54 3.29 22.21
CA ALA A 210 1.74 1.99 22.86
C ALA A 210 0.43 1.48 23.50
N VAL A 211 -0.35 2.38 24.10
CA VAL A 211 -1.70 2.07 24.60
C VAL A 211 -2.61 1.60 23.46
N ALA A 212 -2.64 2.34 22.34
CA ALA A 212 -3.45 1.96 21.19
C ALA A 212 -2.99 0.65 20.54
N LEU A 213 -1.69 0.42 20.42
CA LEU A 213 -1.13 -0.81 19.85
C LEU A 213 -1.48 -2.03 20.72
N ARG A 214 -1.33 -1.93 22.05
CA ARG A 214 -1.76 -2.98 23.02
C ARG A 214 -3.24 -3.34 22.91
N SER A 215 -4.08 -2.38 22.57
CA SER A 215 -5.52 -2.63 22.41
C SER A 215 -5.89 -3.31 21.08
N SER A 216 -4.96 -3.31 20.11
CA SER A 216 -5.21 -3.79 18.75
C SER A 216 -4.70 -5.21 18.54
N SER A 217 -5.52 -6.07 17.92
CA SER A 217 -5.09 -7.39 17.47
C SER A 217 -4.37 -7.39 16.11
N LYS A 218 -4.37 -6.25 15.42
CA LYS A 218 -3.84 -6.11 14.05
C LYS A 218 -2.95 -4.87 13.92
N VAL A 219 -1.85 -5.02 13.20
CA VAL A 219 -1.01 -3.91 12.78
C VAL A 219 -0.97 -3.88 11.26
N MET A 220 -1.20 -2.71 10.68
CA MET A 220 -1.08 -2.48 9.25
C MET A 220 0.09 -1.56 8.97
N VAL A 221 1.04 -2.10 8.24
CA VAL A 221 2.24 -1.41 7.76
C VAL A 221 1.92 -0.75 6.44
N VAL A 222 2.07 0.57 6.34
CA VAL A 222 1.80 1.32 5.11
C VAL A 222 3.14 1.72 4.46
N PRO A 223 3.66 0.95 3.49
CA PRO A 223 4.84 1.35 2.74
C PRO A 223 4.50 2.53 1.84
N ASN A 224 5.46 3.38 1.51
CA ASN A 224 5.27 4.52 0.61
C ASN A 224 6.37 4.58 -0.45
N LYS A 225 6.18 5.41 -1.49
CA LYS A 225 7.16 5.55 -2.59
C LYS A 225 8.37 6.42 -2.27
N LYS A 226 8.30 7.28 -1.25
CA LYS A 226 9.33 8.29 -0.99
C LYS A 226 10.46 7.78 -0.10
N THR A 227 10.16 6.98 0.92
CA THR A 227 11.17 6.46 1.85
C THR A 227 10.70 5.22 2.58
N SER A 228 11.65 4.39 3.02
CA SER A 228 11.37 3.31 3.96
C SER A 228 10.78 3.89 5.25
N ILE A 229 9.65 3.35 5.70
CA ILE A 229 9.04 3.77 6.97
C ILE A 229 9.95 3.48 8.17
N PHE A 230 10.82 2.48 8.05
CA PHE A 230 11.77 2.08 9.11
C PHE A 230 12.97 3.01 9.22
N SER A 231 13.09 4.02 8.34
CA SER A 231 13.98 5.15 8.59
C SER A 231 13.56 5.97 9.82
N ARG A 232 12.32 5.78 10.32
CA ARG A 232 11.82 6.41 11.54
C ARG A 232 11.88 5.43 12.71
N ILE A 233 12.60 5.81 13.76
CA ILE A 233 12.78 4.98 14.96
C ILE A 233 11.44 4.55 15.59
N TRP A 234 10.43 5.42 15.58
CA TRP A 234 9.09 5.09 16.09
C TRP A 234 8.42 3.96 15.31
N CYS A 235 8.56 3.90 13.98
CA CYS A 235 7.99 2.82 13.19
C CYS A 235 8.70 1.47 13.46
N VAL A 236 10.00 1.50 13.77
CA VAL A 236 10.74 0.30 14.20
C VAL A 236 10.25 -0.17 15.57
N TYR A 237 10.05 0.76 16.51
CA TYR A 237 9.54 0.45 17.83
C TYR A 237 8.09 -0.08 17.79
N GLU A 238 7.22 0.49 16.96
CA GLU A 238 5.87 -0.01 16.70
C GLU A 238 5.90 -1.45 16.16
N ALA A 239 6.80 -1.75 15.23
CA ALA A 239 6.97 -3.11 14.71
C ALA A 239 7.48 -4.09 15.78
N TYR A 240 8.40 -3.65 16.64
CA TYR A 240 8.85 -4.45 17.79
C TYR A 240 7.70 -4.77 18.75
N LEU A 241 6.91 -3.77 19.15
CA LEU A 241 5.76 -3.97 20.02
C LEU A 241 4.70 -4.89 19.40
N ALA A 242 4.48 -4.78 18.09
CA ALA A 242 3.56 -5.66 17.36
C ALA A 242 3.97 -7.13 17.46
N VAL A 243 5.27 -7.42 17.36
CA VAL A 243 5.82 -8.78 17.48
C VAL A 243 5.70 -9.29 18.92
N GLU A 244 6.11 -8.50 19.91
CA GLU A 244 6.02 -8.89 21.33
C GLU A 244 4.57 -9.17 21.76
N GLN A 245 3.60 -8.50 21.16
CA GLN A 245 2.17 -8.67 21.47
C GLN A 245 1.46 -9.70 20.59
N ASN A 246 2.19 -10.41 19.72
CA ASN A 246 1.63 -11.36 18.77
C ASN A 246 0.50 -10.77 17.89
N CYS A 247 0.62 -9.49 17.51
CA CYS A 247 -0.33 -8.86 16.60
C CYS A 247 -0.24 -9.46 15.20
N ILE A 248 -1.38 -9.53 14.49
CA ILE A 248 -1.39 -9.88 13.07
C ILE A 248 -0.85 -8.70 12.27
N VAL A 249 0.37 -8.84 11.74
CA VAL A 249 1.00 -7.81 10.90
C VAL A 249 0.63 -8.02 9.44
N SER A 250 0.10 -6.98 8.80
CA SER A 250 -0.23 -6.97 7.37
C SER A 250 0.41 -5.76 6.69
N THR A 251 0.72 -5.87 5.40
CA THR A 251 1.22 -4.76 4.60
C THR A 251 0.11 -4.21 3.72
N ALA A 252 -0.12 -2.90 3.78
CA ALA A 252 -1.14 -2.23 2.98
C ALA A 252 -0.75 -2.26 1.49
N THR A 253 -1.73 -2.51 0.64
CA THR A 253 -1.61 -2.59 -0.81
C THR A 253 -2.38 -1.44 -1.45
N PRO A 254 -1.83 -0.81 -2.51
CA PRO A 254 -2.57 0.20 -3.24
C PRO A 254 -3.79 -0.42 -3.93
N PRO A 255 -4.84 0.38 -4.22
CA PRO A 255 -5.92 -0.10 -5.07
C PRO A 255 -5.36 -0.59 -6.41
N LEU A 256 -5.91 -1.70 -6.92
CA LEU A 256 -5.60 -2.18 -8.26
C LEU A 256 -5.88 -1.06 -9.25
N SER A 257 -4.87 -0.67 -10.04
CA SER A 257 -5.05 0.38 -11.03
C SER A 257 -6.16 -0.01 -12.01
N ASN A 258 -6.91 0.98 -12.52
CA ASN A 258 -7.92 0.72 -13.54
C ASN A 258 -7.33 0.05 -14.79
N ALA A 259 -6.03 0.27 -15.07
CA ALA A 259 -5.31 -0.45 -16.12
C ALA A 259 -5.20 -1.94 -15.80
N LEU A 260 -4.72 -2.31 -14.60
CA LEU A 260 -4.65 -3.71 -14.19
C LEU A 260 -6.04 -4.36 -14.16
N ARG A 261 -7.05 -3.67 -13.64
CA ARG A 261 -8.42 -4.18 -13.61
C ARG A 261 -8.95 -4.43 -15.03
N ARG A 262 -8.70 -3.52 -15.96
CA ARG A 262 -9.04 -3.70 -17.38
C ARG A 262 -8.26 -4.83 -18.01
N SER A 263 -6.95 -4.95 -17.75
CA SER A 263 -6.14 -6.08 -18.22
C SER A 263 -6.67 -7.42 -17.71
N VAL A 264 -7.02 -7.52 -16.42
CA VAL A 264 -7.60 -8.75 -15.85
C VAL A 264 -8.94 -9.05 -16.50
N LEU A 265 -9.81 -8.04 -16.66
CA LEU A 265 -11.12 -8.23 -17.28
C LEU A 265 -10.98 -8.67 -18.75
N ASN A 266 -10.11 -8.01 -19.52
CA ASN A 266 -9.82 -8.36 -20.90
C ASN A 266 -9.24 -9.77 -21.00
N GLY A 267 -8.35 -10.16 -20.08
CA GLY A 267 -7.79 -11.51 -20.01
C GLY A 267 -8.87 -12.56 -19.77
N VAL A 268 -9.81 -12.31 -18.86
CA VAL A 268 -10.97 -13.19 -18.63
C VAL A 268 -11.86 -13.29 -19.86
N VAL A 269 -12.19 -12.16 -20.49
CA VAL A 269 -13.02 -12.13 -21.71
C VAL A 269 -12.35 -12.93 -22.84
N LEU A 270 -11.06 -12.73 -23.06
CA LEU A 270 -10.31 -13.43 -24.11
C LEU A 270 -10.20 -14.93 -23.83
N ALA A 271 -10.02 -15.33 -22.57
CA ALA A 271 -10.04 -16.74 -22.17
C ALA A 271 -11.41 -17.39 -22.45
N VAL A 272 -12.51 -16.71 -22.13
CA VAL A 272 -13.87 -17.20 -22.41
C VAL A 272 -14.12 -17.30 -23.92
N LEU A 273 -13.72 -16.29 -24.71
CA LEU A 273 -13.85 -16.33 -26.17
C LEU A 273 -13.04 -17.48 -26.78
N GLY A 274 -11.82 -17.73 -26.28
CA GLY A 274 -11.00 -18.86 -26.69
C GLY A 274 -11.66 -20.22 -26.41
N LEU A 275 -12.28 -20.38 -25.24
CA LEU A 275 -13.03 -21.60 -24.90
C LEU A 275 -14.25 -21.81 -25.80
N VAL A 276 -15.02 -20.75 -26.07
CA VAL A 276 -16.21 -20.82 -26.94
C VAL A 276 -15.81 -21.15 -28.38
N ALA A 277 -14.75 -20.51 -28.90
CA ALA A 277 -14.24 -20.81 -30.23
C ALA A 277 -13.76 -22.27 -30.33
N GLY A 278 -13.02 -22.75 -29.32
CA GLY A 278 -12.56 -24.13 -29.25
C GLY A 278 -13.72 -25.14 -29.24
N ALA A 279 -14.77 -24.88 -28.45
CA ALA A 279 -15.96 -25.72 -28.41
C ALA A 279 -16.75 -25.69 -29.73
N GLY A 280 -16.81 -24.52 -30.38
CA GLY A 280 -17.44 -24.35 -31.69
C GLY A 280 -16.75 -25.20 -32.76
N VAL A 281 -15.41 -25.15 -32.84
CA VAL A 281 -14.65 -25.98 -33.79
C VAL A 281 -14.83 -27.47 -33.50
N ALA A 282 -14.83 -27.88 -32.24
CA ALA A 282 -15.05 -29.27 -31.85
C ALA A 282 -16.46 -29.80 -32.20
N SER A 283 -17.42 -28.91 -32.41
CA SER A 283 -18.81 -29.26 -32.73
C SER A 283 -19.07 -29.44 -34.23
N PHE A 284 -18.12 -29.10 -35.11
CA PHE A 284 -18.26 -29.36 -36.55
C PHE A 284 -17.93 -30.82 -36.85
N PRO A 285 -18.87 -31.62 -37.39
CA PRO A 285 -18.59 -33.00 -37.77
C PRO A 285 -17.56 -33.01 -38.90
N CYS A 286 -16.35 -33.43 -38.57
CA CYS A 286 -15.25 -33.54 -39.51
C CYS A 286 -15.61 -34.61 -40.55
N SER A 287 -15.92 -34.18 -41.76
CA SER A 287 -16.21 -35.07 -42.88
C SER A 287 -14.90 -35.71 -43.37
N SER A 288 -14.54 -36.81 -42.71
CA SER A 288 -13.79 -38.00 -43.17
C SER A 288 -12.51 -37.92 -44.02
N HIS A 289 -12.01 -36.77 -44.46
CA HIS A 289 -10.84 -36.72 -45.37
C HIS A 289 -9.83 -35.60 -45.10
N ALA A 290 -9.83 -35.03 -43.90
CA ALA A 290 -8.79 -34.10 -43.45
C ALA A 290 -8.24 -34.56 -42.10
N ASP A 291 -7.63 -35.74 -42.10
CA ASP A 291 -6.66 -36.11 -41.07
C ASP A 291 -5.45 -35.15 -41.20
N ASP A 292 -4.87 -34.76 -40.06
CA ASP A 292 -3.56 -34.10 -39.91
C ASP A 292 -3.47 -32.59 -39.64
N LEU A 293 -4.55 -31.88 -39.32
CA LEU A 293 -4.39 -30.60 -38.59
C LEU A 293 -4.99 -30.65 -37.18
N PRO A 294 -4.16 -30.75 -36.12
CA PRO A 294 -4.65 -30.81 -34.76
C PRO A 294 -5.19 -29.44 -34.33
N VAL A 295 -6.52 -29.30 -34.36
CA VAL A 295 -7.32 -28.25 -33.72
C VAL A 295 -6.79 -27.78 -32.34
N PRO A 296 -6.21 -28.62 -31.44
CA PRO A 296 -5.62 -28.12 -30.20
C PRO A 296 -4.44 -27.15 -30.38
N PHE A 297 -3.70 -27.17 -31.50
CA PHE A 297 -2.56 -26.28 -31.71
C PHE A 297 -2.96 -24.81 -31.87
N PHE A 298 -4.08 -24.53 -32.53
CA PHE A 298 -4.53 -23.15 -32.76
C PHE A 298 -5.05 -22.51 -31.46
N SER A 299 -5.78 -23.28 -30.66
CA SER A 299 -6.30 -22.83 -29.35
C SER A 299 -5.15 -22.51 -28.38
N VAL A 300 -4.11 -23.33 -28.37
CA VAL A 300 -2.91 -23.13 -27.54
C VAL A 300 -2.07 -21.96 -28.07
N ALA A 301 -1.88 -21.82 -29.38
CA ALA A 301 -1.12 -20.72 -29.97
C ALA A 301 -1.79 -19.35 -29.75
N VAL A 302 -3.12 -19.26 -29.88
CA VAL A 302 -3.88 -18.04 -29.58
C VAL A 302 -3.83 -17.72 -28.09
N GLY A 303 -3.94 -18.73 -27.21
CA GLY A 303 -3.75 -18.55 -25.78
C GLY A 303 -2.35 -17.99 -25.44
N LEU A 304 -1.30 -18.57 -26.02
CA LEU A 304 0.09 -18.17 -25.76
C LEU A 304 0.47 -16.82 -26.38
N ALA A 305 -0.17 -16.39 -27.47
CA ALA A 305 0.08 -15.08 -28.08
C ALA A 305 -0.66 -13.94 -27.37
N VAL A 306 -1.84 -14.20 -26.80
CA VAL A 306 -2.71 -13.19 -26.22
C VAL A 306 -2.39 -12.93 -24.73
N ILE A 307 -1.99 -13.96 -23.97
CA ILE A 307 -1.69 -13.85 -22.53
C ILE A 307 -0.55 -12.84 -22.23
N PRO A 308 0.57 -12.81 -22.99
CA PRO A 308 1.65 -11.86 -22.76
C PRO A 308 1.27 -10.42 -23.13
N GLN A 309 0.44 -10.21 -24.16
CA GLN A 309 0.07 -8.86 -24.61
C GLN A 309 -0.97 -8.18 -23.70
N VAL A 310 -1.79 -8.96 -23.00
CA VAL A 310 -2.79 -8.42 -22.06
C VAL A 310 -2.17 -8.05 -20.71
N CYS A 311 -1.03 -8.65 -20.36
CA CYS A 311 -0.37 -8.47 -19.08
C CYS A 311 0.76 -7.43 -19.15
N ALA A 312 0.43 -6.15 -19.33
CA ALA A 312 1.42 -5.06 -19.25
C ALA A 312 1.86 -4.72 -17.80
N LEU A 313 2.01 -5.71 -16.91
CA LEU A 313 2.41 -5.46 -15.51
C LEU A 313 3.51 -6.39 -14.97
N PRO A 314 4.56 -5.82 -14.33
CA PRO A 314 5.83 -6.51 -14.06
C PRO A 314 5.76 -7.85 -13.33
N ARG A 315 4.84 -7.98 -12.37
CA ARG A 315 4.74 -9.16 -11.49
C ARG A 315 3.75 -10.22 -11.98
N VAL A 316 2.76 -9.80 -12.78
CA VAL A 316 1.82 -10.73 -13.42
C VAL A 316 2.50 -11.45 -14.57
N ASN A 317 3.41 -10.78 -15.29
CA ASN A 317 4.24 -11.42 -16.31
C ASN A 317 5.09 -12.56 -15.77
N LEU A 318 5.65 -12.46 -14.56
CA LEU A 318 6.44 -13.57 -14.02
C LEU A 318 5.60 -14.84 -13.84
N VAL A 319 4.40 -14.69 -13.28
CA VAL A 319 3.49 -15.83 -13.04
C VAL A 319 2.85 -16.31 -14.34
N ALA A 320 2.38 -15.40 -15.20
CA ALA A 320 1.80 -15.73 -16.50
C ALA A 320 2.82 -16.37 -17.44
N ASN A 321 4.09 -15.93 -17.42
CA ASN A 321 5.17 -16.54 -18.17
C ASN A 321 5.52 -17.92 -17.59
N ALA A 322 5.59 -18.09 -16.27
CA ALA A 322 5.84 -19.40 -15.66
C ALA A 322 4.72 -20.40 -15.99
N VAL A 323 3.46 -19.96 -15.96
CA VAL A 323 2.30 -20.77 -16.36
C VAL A 323 2.30 -21.06 -17.86
N GLY A 324 2.59 -20.07 -18.70
CA GLY A 324 2.70 -20.25 -20.15
C GLY A 324 3.81 -21.21 -20.56
N ILE A 325 4.98 -21.11 -19.92
CA ILE A 325 6.10 -22.06 -20.08
C ILE A 325 5.67 -23.44 -19.63
N PHE A 326 5.04 -23.57 -18.47
CA PHE A 326 4.59 -24.87 -17.95
C PHE A 326 3.57 -25.55 -18.89
N ILE A 327 2.57 -24.81 -19.37
CA ILE A 327 1.57 -25.31 -20.32
C ILE A 327 2.24 -25.70 -21.65
N SER A 328 3.17 -24.89 -22.14
CA SER A 328 3.94 -25.21 -23.35
C SER A 328 4.76 -26.48 -23.17
N CYS A 329 5.49 -26.62 -22.06
CA CYS A 329 6.27 -27.82 -21.74
C CYS A 329 5.38 -29.07 -21.59
N MET A 330 4.18 -28.93 -21.02
CA MET A 330 3.23 -30.05 -20.91
C MET A 330 2.65 -30.44 -22.27
N ALA A 331 2.28 -29.46 -23.11
CA ALA A 331 1.83 -29.73 -24.47
C ALA A 331 2.92 -30.44 -25.29
N TRP A 332 4.19 -30.01 -25.13
CA TRP A 332 5.35 -30.67 -25.72
C TRP A 332 5.59 -32.07 -25.15
N GLY A 333 5.49 -32.26 -23.84
CA GLY A 333 5.66 -33.57 -23.19
C GLY A 333 4.60 -34.58 -23.63
N VAL A 334 3.34 -34.14 -23.77
CA VAL A 334 2.25 -34.97 -24.30
C VAL A 334 2.46 -35.29 -25.78
N ALA A 335 2.94 -34.33 -26.59
CA ALA A 335 3.27 -34.57 -27.98
C ALA A 335 4.42 -35.60 -28.13
N ILE A 336 5.46 -35.50 -27.29
CA ILE A 336 6.60 -36.43 -27.29
C ILE A 336 6.21 -37.83 -26.80
N LEU A 337 5.31 -37.93 -25.82
CA LEU A 337 4.88 -39.21 -25.26
C LEU A 337 3.73 -39.88 -26.05
N GLY A 338 2.94 -39.09 -26.79
CA GLY A 338 1.76 -39.55 -27.52
C GLY A 338 2.02 -39.91 -28.99
N PHE A 339 3.09 -39.41 -29.61
CA PHE A 339 3.37 -39.65 -31.03
C PHE A 339 4.69 -40.41 -31.20
N GLY A 340 4.60 -41.58 -31.83
CA GLY A 340 5.71 -42.48 -32.08
C GLY A 340 6.85 -41.87 -32.90
N ARG A 341 7.98 -42.56 -32.86
CA ARG A 341 9.34 -42.19 -33.29
C ARG A 341 9.51 -41.67 -34.73
N ASP A 342 8.49 -41.76 -35.57
CA ASP A 342 8.60 -41.60 -37.03
C ASP A 342 8.42 -40.15 -37.53
N TRP A 343 8.04 -39.21 -36.65
CA TRP A 343 7.87 -37.79 -37.01
C TRP A 343 9.13 -36.92 -36.86
N PHE A 344 10.27 -37.50 -36.47
CA PHE A 344 11.50 -36.73 -36.18
C PHE A 344 12.17 -36.08 -37.40
N CYS A 345 11.70 -36.36 -38.63
CA CYS A 345 12.33 -35.85 -39.86
C CYS A 345 11.90 -34.42 -40.25
N ASP A 346 10.75 -33.92 -39.78
CA ASP A 346 10.27 -32.55 -40.07
C ASP A 346 10.49 -31.56 -38.90
N ALA A 347 11.38 -31.90 -37.98
CA ALA A 347 11.73 -31.10 -36.80
C ALA A 347 12.33 -29.70 -37.11
N LYS A 348 12.70 -29.41 -38.37
CA LYS A 348 13.32 -28.13 -38.77
C LYS A 348 12.35 -26.96 -38.70
N VAL A 349 11.07 -27.16 -39.02
CA VAL A 349 10.06 -26.09 -38.96
C VAL A 349 9.74 -25.77 -37.50
N VAL A 350 9.63 -26.77 -36.64
CA VAL A 350 9.28 -26.59 -35.23
C VAL A 350 10.44 -26.01 -34.40
N ALA A 351 11.69 -26.38 -34.70
CA ALA A 351 12.87 -25.79 -34.07
C ALA A 351 13.09 -24.32 -34.44
N LEU A 352 12.75 -23.91 -35.67
CA LEU A 352 12.84 -22.51 -36.10
C LEU A 352 11.86 -21.62 -35.34
N TYR A 353 10.59 -22.03 -35.21
CA TYR A 353 9.58 -21.24 -34.51
C TYR A 353 9.76 -21.25 -32.98
N GLY A 354 10.20 -22.37 -32.40
CA GLY A 354 10.56 -22.46 -30.98
C GLY A 354 11.77 -21.60 -30.60
N GLY A 355 12.79 -21.56 -31.46
CA GLY A 355 13.99 -20.74 -31.25
C GLY A 355 13.72 -19.23 -31.32
N TYR A 356 12.86 -18.78 -32.24
CA TYR A 356 12.46 -17.38 -32.35
C TYR A 356 11.64 -16.89 -31.13
N LEU A 357 10.76 -17.73 -30.60
CA LEU A 357 10.01 -17.42 -29.37
C LEU A 357 10.94 -17.29 -28.16
N VAL A 358 11.87 -18.23 -27.96
CA VAL A 358 12.81 -18.17 -26.84
C VAL A 358 13.78 -16.98 -26.95
N ALA A 359 14.28 -16.67 -28.15
CA ALA A 359 15.18 -15.54 -28.38
C ALA A 359 14.50 -14.18 -28.15
N TYR A 360 13.24 -14.03 -28.57
CA TYR A 360 12.46 -12.82 -28.33
C TYR A 360 12.16 -12.60 -26.82
N PHE A 361 11.99 -13.69 -26.07
CA PHE A 361 11.80 -13.66 -24.62
C PHE A 361 13.07 -13.28 -23.85
N VAL A 362 14.25 -13.76 -24.27
CA VAL A 362 15.54 -13.43 -23.62
C VAL A 362 15.96 -11.98 -23.85
N ALA A 363 15.74 -11.45 -25.06
CA ALA A 363 16.05 -10.05 -25.38
C ALA A 363 15.22 -9.07 -24.54
N ASN A 364 13.93 -9.36 -24.35
CA ASN A 364 13.02 -8.51 -23.57
C ASN A 364 13.33 -8.52 -22.06
N GLU A 365 13.86 -9.62 -21.54
CA GLU A 365 14.28 -9.70 -20.13
C GLU A 365 15.63 -8.99 -19.88
N TYR A 366 16.53 -8.97 -20.87
CA TYR A 366 17.79 -8.22 -20.80
C TYR A 366 17.57 -6.70 -20.78
N ASP A 367 16.73 -6.17 -21.67
CA ASP A 367 16.37 -4.73 -21.69
C ASP A 367 15.69 -4.29 -20.39
N ARG A 368 14.94 -5.20 -19.77
CA ARG A 368 14.21 -4.96 -18.53
C ARG A 368 15.09 -4.98 -17.28
N LEU A 369 16.14 -5.80 -17.26
CA LEU A 369 17.16 -5.79 -16.20
C LEU A 369 18.10 -4.59 -16.33
N ALA A 370 18.33 -4.10 -17.55
CA ALA A 370 19.08 -2.86 -17.79
C ALA A 370 18.31 -1.65 -17.23
N LEU A 371 17.01 -1.54 -17.47
CA LEU A 371 16.15 -0.46 -16.96
C LEU A 371 15.95 -0.45 -15.43
N SER A 372 16.15 -1.58 -14.74
CA SER A 372 16.04 -1.66 -13.27
C SER A 372 17.32 -1.32 -12.52
N ARG A 373 18.45 -1.13 -13.22
CA ARG A 373 19.74 -0.74 -12.60
C ARG A 373 19.92 0.77 -12.50
N ASP A 374 19.12 1.55 -13.24
CA ASP A 374 19.16 3.01 -13.27
C ASP A 374 18.04 3.69 -12.43
N LEU A 375 17.29 2.91 -11.65
CA LEU A 375 16.30 3.34 -10.63
C LEU A 375 16.76 2.86 -9.25
#